data_AF-A0A1H5YNH0-F1
#
_entry.id   AF-A0A1H5YNH0-F1
#
_cell.length_a   1.000
_cell.length_b   1.000
_cell.length_c   1.000
_cell.angle_alpha   90.00
_cell.angle_beta   90.00
_cell.angle_gamma   90.00
#
_symmetry.space_group_name_H-M   'P 1'
#
loop_
_entity.id
_entity.type
_entity.pdbx_description
1 polymer ?
#
loop_
_entity_poly.entity_id
_entity_poly.type
_entity_poly.pdbx_seq_one_letter_code
_entity_poly.pdbx_strand_id
1 'polypeptide(L)' 'MPDLGPFHAVSWEPIYAGKPVTRQGRPLIPDGKRRVVREQEEASRRIADGSLKNVPLVDGTWN' A
#
# COMPACT_ATOMS: atom_id res chain seq x y z
N MET A 1 2.35 18.41 8.24
CA MET A 1 1.74 18.60 6.91
C MET A 1 0.25 18.83 7.05
N PRO A 2 -0.24 20.05 6.79
CA PRO A 2 -1.67 20.33 6.67
C PRO A 2 -2.22 20.09 5.25
N ASP A 3 -1.37 20.16 4.21
CA ASP A 3 -1.85 20.29 2.81
C ASP A 3 -1.82 19.01 1.96
N LEU A 4 -1.21 17.92 2.46
CA LEU A 4 -1.11 16.67 1.70
C LEU A 4 -2.49 16.00 1.50
N GLY A 5 -3.50 16.46 2.24
CA GLY A 5 -4.82 15.83 2.31
C GLY A 5 -4.73 14.40 2.83
N PRO A 6 -5.85 13.68 2.92
CA PRO A 6 -5.83 12.25 3.22
C PRO A 6 -5.14 11.50 2.08
N PHE A 7 -4.05 10.80 2.37
CA PHE A 7 -3.41 9.88 1.41
C PHE A 7 -3.69 8.44 1.81
N HIS A 8 -3.97 7.60 0.81
CA HIS A 8 -4.09 6.16 1.01
C HIS A 8 -2.71 5.54 1.12
N ALA A 9 -2.18 5.50 2.35
CA ALA A 9 -1.07 4.63 2.65
C ALA A 9 -1.58 3.19 2.77
N VAL A 10 -1.00 2.26 2.01
CA VAL A 10 -1.11 0.83 2.32
C VAL A 10 -0.19 0.53 3.51
N SER A 11 -0.50 1.12 4.66
CA SER A 11 0.04 0.69 5.95
C SER A 11 -0.95 -0.30 6.54
N TRP A 12 -0.52 -1.54 6.79
CA TRP A 12 -0.93 -2.37 7.93
C TRP A 12 -0.40 -3.80 7.77
N GLU A 13 -0.10 -4.44 8.89
CA GLU A 13 -0.07 -5.90 9.02
C GLU A 13 -1.50 -6.36 9.34
N PRO A 14 -2.36 -6.65 8.34
CA PRO A 14 -3.77 -6.92 8.59
C PRO A 14 -3.93 -8.22 9.38
N ILE A 15 -4.96 -8.32 10.20
CA ILE A 15 -5.33 -9.57 10.85
C ILE A 15 -6.31 -10.31 9.92
N TYR A 16 -5.88 -11.44 9.34
CA TYR A 16 -6.75 -12.34 8.56
C TYR A 16 -6.97 -13.63 9.34
N ALA A 17 -8.22 -14.06 9.49
CA ALA A 17 -8.59 -15.25 10.28
C ALA A 17 -7.93 -15.29 11.67
N GLY A 18 -7.83 -14.13 12.34
CA GLY A 18 -7.18 -13.99 13.64
C GLY A 18 -5.64 -13.98 13.62
N LYS A 19 -5.01 -14.02 12.44
CA LYS A 19 -3.55 -14.02 12.29
C LYS A 19 -3.03 -12.70 11.70
N PRO A 20 -2.10 -12.01 12.36
CA PRO A 20 -1.44 -10.84 11.80
C PRO A 20 -0.60 -11.25 10.58
N VAL A 21 -0.81 -10.57 9.47
CA VAL A 21 -0.07 -10.77 8.23
C VAL A 21 1.07 -9.77 8.20
N THR A 22 2.13 -10.14 8.90
CA THR A 22 3.39 -9.38 8.94
C THR A 22 4.11 -9.49 7.60
N ARG A 23 5.03 -8.56 7.31
CA ARG A 23 5.82 -8.61 6.05
C ARG A 23 6.53 -9.96 5.87
N GLN A 24 7.04 -10.54 6.95
CA GLN A 24 7.71 -11.84 6.96
C GLN A 24 6.73 -13.01 6.85
N GLY A 25 5.53 -12.91 7.45
CA GLY A 25 4.50 -13.95 7.42
C GLY A 25 3.65 -13.97 6.14
N ARG A 26 3.68 -12.90 5.34
CA ARG A 26 2.91 -12.76 4.07
C ARG A 26 3.01 -13.96 3.12
N PRO A 27 4.19 -14.55 2.86
CA PRO A 27 4.30 -15.68 1.92
C PRO A 27 3.59 -16.95 2.41
N LEU A 28 3.40 -17.07 3.73
CA LEU A 28 2.89 -18.28 4.40
C LEU A 28 1.38 -18.21 4.65
N ILE A 29 0.76 -17.05 4.49
CA ILE A 29 -0.67 -16.83 4.71
C ILE A 29 -1.32 -16.62 3.34
N PRO A 30 -2.21 -17.53 2.87
CA PRO A 30 -2.83 -17.44 1.54
C PRO A 30 -3.51 -16.09 1.27
N ASP A 31 -4.15 -15.51 2.28
CA ASP A 31 -4.80 -14.20 2.19
C ASP A 31 -3.79 -13.05 2.12
N GLY A 32 -2.64 -13.20 2.79
CA GLY A 32 -1.52 -12.28 2.67
C GLY A 32 -0.95 -12.25 1.25
N LYS A 33 -0.75 -13.43 0.65
CA LYS A 33 -0.29 -13.54 -0.74
C LYS A 33 -1.29 -12.93 -1.74
N ARG A 34 -2.58 -13.26 -1.61
CA ARG A 34 -3.65 -12.71 -2.47
C ARG A 34 -3.71 -11.19 -2.40
N ARG A 35 -3.56 -10.61 -1.22
CA ARG A 35 -3.51 -9.15 -1.06
C ARG A 35 -2.33 -8.55 -1.80
N VAL A 36 -1.11 -9.09 -1.63
CA VAL A 36 0.08 -8.54 -2.30
C VAL A 36 -0.13 -8.47 -3.82
N VAL A 37 -0.66 -9.53 -4.41
CA VAL A 37 -0.96 -9.56 -5.86
C VAL A 37 -1.99 -8.50 -6.22
N ARG A 38 -3.11 -8.42 -5.49
CA ARG A 38 -4.16 -7.42 -5.75
C ARG A 38 -3.65 -5.98 -5.64
N GLU A 39 -2.91 -5.65 -4.59
CA GLU A 39 -2.36 -4.30 -4.40
C GLU A 39 -1.34 -3.96 -5.50
N GLN A 40 -0.54 -4.95 -5.93
CA GLN A 40 0.39 -4.77 -7.04
C GLN A 40 -0.35 -4.53 -8.37
N GLU A 41 -1.40 -5.29 -8.65
CA GLU A 41 -2.22 -5.12 -9.86
C GLU A 41 -2.92 -3.76 -9.88
N GLU A 42 -3.48 -3.34 -8.74
CA GLU A 42 -4.11 -2.03 -8.60
C GLU A 42 -3.10 -0.90 -8.77
N ALA A 43 -1.92 -1.00 -8.15
CA ALA A 43 -0.85 -0.02 -8.34
C ALA A 43 -0.42 0.07 -9.81
N SER A 44 -0.19 -1.07 -10.48
CA SER A 44 0.16 -1.10 -11.90
C SER A 44 -0.93 -0.47 -12.77
N ARG A 45 -2.20 -0.75 -12.49
CA ARG A 45 -3.34 -0.13 -13.18
C ARG A 45 -3.36 1.38 -13.00
N ARG A 46 -3.21 1.84 -11.75
CA ARG A 46 -3.24 3.27 -11.41
C ARG A 46 -2.05 4.07 -11.92
N ILE A 47 -0.91 3.41 -12.13
CA ILE A 47 0.23 3.98 -12.85
C ILE A 47 -0.12 4.13 -14.33
N ALA A 48 -0.67 3.08 -14.95
CA ALA A 48 -0.99 3.09 -16.37
C ALA A 48 -2.10 4.09 -16.73
N ASP A 49 -3.09 4.27 -15.86
CA ASP A 49 -4.20 5.22 -16.07
C ASP A 49 -3.89 6.65 -15.60
N GLY A 50 -2.72 6.89 -14.99
CA GLY A 50 -2.30 8.21 -14.52
C GLY A 50 -3.08 8.74 -13.30
N SER A 51 -3.84 7.90 -12.60
CA SER A 51 -4.65 8.29 -11.43
C SER A 51 -3.86 8.43 -10.13
N LEU A 52 -2.56 8.17 -10.16
CA LEU A 52 -1.67 8.45 -9.03
C LEU A 52 -1.28 9.93 -9.01
N LYS A 53 -1.53 10.59 -7.88
CA LYS A 53 -1.02 11.94 -7.62
C LYS A 53 0.50 11.85 -7.43
N ASN A 54 1.26 12.65 -8.17
CA ASN A 54 2.68 12.83 -7.91
C ASN A 54 2.86 13.60 -6.60
N VAL A 55 3.62 13.03 -5.66
CA VAL A 55 3.91 13.61 -4.34
C VAL A 55 5.43 13.53 -4.13
N PRO A 56 6.20 14.53 -4.61
CA PRO A 56 7.65 14.55 -4.43
C PRO A 56 8.07 14.55 -2.96
N LEU A 57 9.23 13.95 -2.67
CA LEU A 57 9.91 14.12 -1.39
C LEU A 57 10.79 15.37 -1.46
N VAL A 58 10.47 16.41 -0.69
CA VAL A 58 11.22 17.67 -0.59
C VAL A 58 11.71 17.83 0.85
N ASP A 59 13.03 17.98 1.04
CA ASP A 59 13.65 18.16 2.36
C ASP A 59 13.23 17.11 3.40
N GLY A 60 13.11 15.85 2.98
CA GLY A 60 12.71 14.74 3.85
C GLY A 60 11.21 14.69 4.18
N THR A 61 10.40 15.54 3.56
CA THR A 61 8.94 15.60 3.74
C THR A 61 8.25 15.39 2.39
N TRP A 62 7.23 14.52 2.36
CA TRP A 62 6.39 14.35 1.16
C TRP A 62 5.62 15.65 0.91
N ASN A 63 5.46 16.11 -0.34
CA ASN A 63 4.76 17.36 -0.68
C ASN A 63 3.80 17.11 -1.84
#